data_AF-A0A6G3US66-F1
#
_entry.id   AF-A0A6G3US66-F1
#
_cell.length_a   1.000
_cell.length_b   1.000
_cell.length_c   1.000
_cell.angle_alpha   90.00
_cell.angle_beta   90.00
_cell.angle_gamma   90.00
#
_symmetry.space_group_name_H-M   'P 1'
#
loop_
_entity.id
_entity.type
_entity.pdbx_description
1 polymer ?
#
loop_
_entity_poly.entity_id
_entity_poly.type
_entity_poly.pdbx_seq_one_letter_code
_entity_poly.pdbx_strand_id
1 'polypeptide(L)' 'MTPEHPLPPAVTVVGIGADGWAGLTGPARDALRDAQVLIGAGRQLGLLPPECAGDRVPWPSPLRPAVPGLLAA' A
#
# COMPACT_ATOMS: atom_id res chain seq x y z
N MET A 1 -32.58 -5.21 0.87
CA MET A 1 -31.50 -5.48 -0.08
C MET A 1 -30.35 -4.57 0.31
N THR A 2 -29.39 -5.12 1.07
CA THR A 2 -28.15 -4.41 1.36
C THR A 2 -27.43 -4.21 0.04
N PRO A 3 -26.98 -3.00 -0.33
CA PRO A 3 -26.23 -2.84 -1.56
C PRO A 3 -24.97 -3.71 -1.43
N GLU A 4 -24.83 -4.69 -2.33
CA GLU A 4 -23.57 -5.39 -2.56
C GLU A 4 -22.53 -4.33 -2.94
N HIS A 5 -21.69 -3.95 -1.97
CA HIS A 5 -20.54 -3.11 -2.26
C HIS A 5 -19.59 -3.97 -3.09
N PRO A 6 -19.14 -3.54 -4.28
CA PRO A 6 -18.12 -4.26 -5.01
C PRO A 6 -16.94 -4.46 -4.05
N LEU A 7 -16.47 -5.70 -3.91
CA LEU A 7 -15.24 -5.94 -3.15
C LEU A 7 -14.18 -5.00 -3.73
N PRO A 8 -13.46 -4.24 -2.88
CA PRO A 8 -12.38 -3.39 -3.37
C PRO A 8 -11.43 -4.23 -4.23
N PRO A 9 -10.78 -3.62 -5.25
CA PRO A 9 -9.78 -4.35 -6.03
C PRO A 9 -8.81 -5.04 -5.07
N ALA A 10 -8.47 -6.31 -5.34
CA ALA A 10 -7.64 -7.12 -4.45
C ALA A 10 -6.29 -6.44 -4.11
N VAL A 11 -5.86 -5.47 -4.94
CA VAL A 11 -4.68 -4.63 -4.75
C VAL A 11 -4.98 -3.20 -5.23
N THR A 12 -4.67 -2.21 -4.40
CA THR A 12 -4.63 -0.78 -4.79
C THR A 12 -3.18 -0.33 -4.91
N VAL A 13 -2.83 0.30 -6.04
CA VAL A 13 -1.48 0.85 -6.27
C VAL A 13 -1.50 2.36 -6.12
N VAL A 14 -0.73 2.88 -5.16
CA VAL A 14 -0.58 4.32 -4.91
C VAL A 14 0.83 4.76 -5.28
N GLY A 15 0.94 5.73 -6.20
CA GLY A 15 2.21 6.39 -6.50
C GLY A 15 2.53 7.47 -5.47
N ILE A 16 3.67 7.33 -4.78
CA ILE A 16 4.17 8.36 -3.85
C ILE A 16 5.31 9.13 -4.52
N GLY A 17 5.03 10.40 -4.85
CA GLY A 17 5.98 11.32 -5.46
C GLY A 17 7.08 11.80 -4.48
N ALA A 18 7.91 12.73 -4.95
CA ALA A 18 8.96 13.32 -4.12
C ALA A 18 8.40 14.09 -2.91
N ASP A 19 7.21 14.68 -3.06
CA ASP A 19 6.50 15.44 -2.03
C ASP A 19 5.93 14.56 -0.90
N GLY A 20 6.05 13.23 -1.03
CA GLY A 20 5.62 12.27 -0.01
C GLY A 20 4.13 12.32 0.29
N TRP A 21 3.77 12.10 1.56
CA TRP A 21 2.38 12.07 2.04
C TRP A 21 1.60 13.35 1.74
N ALA A 22 2.26 14.51 1.79
CA ALA A 22 1.65 15.82 1.56
C ALA A 22 1.14 15.97 0.11
N GLY A 23 1.77 15.30 -0.86
CA GLY A 23 1.37 15.31 -2.26
C GLY A 23 0.26 14.32 -2.64
N LEU A 24 -0.19 13.47 -1.72
CA LEU A 24 -1.23 12.47 -2.00
C LEU A 24 -2.63 13.08 -2.03
N THR A 25 -3.47 12.58 -2.95
CA THR A 25 -4.90 12.90 -3.01
C THR A 25 -5.66 12.27 -1.83
N GLY A 26 -6.85 12.79 -1.53
CA GLY A 26 -7.74 12.21 -0.52
C GLY A 26 -7.95 10.70 -0.70
N PRO A 27 -8.42 10.24 -1.89
CA PRO A 27 -8.63 8.81 -2.14
C PRO A 27 -7.37 7.94 -1.98
N ALA A 28 -6.19 8.46 -2.32
CA ALA A 28 -4.94 7.75 -2.13
C ALA A 28 -4.57 7.61 -0.64
N ARG A 29 -4.79 8.66 0.15
CA ARG A 29 -4.58 8.63 1.61
C ARG A 29 -5.56 7.66 2.29
N ASP A 30 -6.82 7.68 1.87
CA ASP A 30 -7.86 6.82 2.43
C ASP A 30 -7.54 5.35 2.12
N ALA A 31 -7.17 5.02 0.87
CA ALA A 31 -6.73 3.68 0.52
C ALA A 31 -5.51 3.19 1.34
N LEU A 32 -4.55 4.08 1.66
CA LEU A 32 -3.39 3.73 2.49
C LEU A 32 -3.72 3.60 3.98
N ARG A 33 -4.77 4.27 4.47
CA ARG A 33 -5.25 4.16 5.86
C ARG A 33 -6.07 2.89 6.06
N ASP A 34 -6.88 2.55 5.07
CA ASP A 34 -7.76 1.38 5.11
C ASP A 34 -7.02 0.07 4.80
N ALA A 35 -5.86 0.16 4.14
CA ALA A 35 -5.04 -1.01 3.81
C ALA A 35 -4.52 -1.71 5.08
N GLN A 36 -4.86 -3.00 5.20
CA GLN A 36 -4.34 -3.87 6.26
C GLN A 36 -2.87 -4.25 6.05
N VAL A 37 -2.41 -4.27 4.79
CA VAL A 37 -1.02 -4.58 4.42
C VAL A 37 -0.53 -3.54 3.41
N LEU A 38 0.65 -2.98 3.67
CA LEU A 38 1.30 -1.94 2.90
C LEU A 38 2.61 -2.48 2.35
N ILE A 39 2.64 -2.81 1.06
CA ILE A 39 3.83 -3.36 0.40
C ILE A 39 4.51 -2.28 -0.45
N GLY A 40 5.81 -2.07 -0.27
CA GLY A 40 6.49 -0.95 -0.92
C GLY A 40 8.01 -0.92 -0.75
N ALA A 41 8.67 0.00 -1.46
CA ALA A 41 10.08 0.26 -1.19
C ALA A 41 10.25 0.91 0.19
N GLY A 42 11.35 0.61 0.90
CA GLY A 42 11.58 1.12 2.25
C GLY A 42 11.46 2.65 2.36
N ARG A 43 11.97 3.40 1.38
CA ARG A 43 11.83 4.87 1.33
C ARG A 43 10.36 5.29 1.30
N GLN A 44 9.50 4.63 0.53
CA GLN A 44 8.09 4.99 0.39
C GLN A 44 7.30 4.63 1.65
N LEU A 45 7.55 3.43 2.20
CA LEU A 45 6.93 3.00 3.46
C LEU A 45 7.33 3.91 4.62
N GLY A 46 8.55 4.44 4.63
CA GLY A 46 9.02 5.39 5.64
C GLY A 46 8.34 6.77 5.57
N LEU A 47 7.69 7.12 4.46
CA LEU A 47 6.94 8.38 4.31
C LEU A 47 5.51 8.27 4.85
N LEU A 48 5.03 7.06 5.15
CA LEU A 48 3.67 6.85 5.60
C LEU A 48 3.53 7.24 7.08
N PRO A 49 2.56 8.10 7.43
CA PRO A 49 2.34 8.49 8.81
C PRO A 49 1.77 7.35 9.66
N PRO A 50 1.75 7.49 10.99
CA PRO A 50 1.26 6.44 11.90
C PRO A 50 -0.19 6.04 11.70
N GLU A 51 -1.04 6.92 11.14
CA GLU A 51 -2.43 6.60 10.83
C GLU A 51 -2.59 5.54 9.71
N CYS A 52 -1.54 5.28 8.93
CA CYS A 52 -1.46 4.12 8.06
C CYS A 52 -1.02 2.92 8.91
N ALA A 53 -2.00 2.29 9.56
CA ALA A 53 -1.81 1.26 10.57
C ALA A 53 -1.52 -0.14 9.99
N GLY A 54 -1.63 -0.32 8.67
CA GLY A 54 -1.36 -1.60 8.03
C GLY A 54 0.08 -2.08 8.19
N ASP A 55 0.24 -3.40 8.13
CA ASP A 55 1.54 -4.05 8.24
C ASP A 55 2.45 -3.62 7.09
N ARG A 56 3.62 -3.06 7.44
CA ARG A 56 4.58 -2.55 6.45
C ARG A 56 5.50 -3.66 6.00
N VAL A 57 5.33 -4.09 4.75
CA VAL A 57 6.09 -5.18 4.15
C VAL A 57 7.05 -4.59 3.11
N PRO A 58 8.36 -4.52 3.40
CA PRO A 58 9.31 -4.01 2.42
C PRO A 58 9.43 -4.98 1.25
N TRP A 59 9.56 -4.44 0.04
CA TRP A 59 9.91 -5.23 -1.12
C TRP A 59 11.24 -5.98 -0.92
N PRO A 60 11.34 -7.25 -1.33
CA PRO A 60 12.58 -8.00 -1.26
C PRO A 60 13.60 -7.45 -2.27
N SER A 61 14.87 -7.74 -2.02
CA SER A 61 15.97 -7.40 -2.92
C SER A 61 16.80 -8.65 -3.22
N PRO A 62 17.01 -8.99 -4.51
CA PRO A 62 16.46 -8.35 -5.70
C PRO A 62 14.96 -8.65 -5.88
N LEU A 63 14.18 -7.64 -6.28
CA LEU A 63 12.71 -7.72 -6.32
C LEU A 63 12.20 -8.87 -7.18
N ARG A 64 12.50 -8.84 -8.49
CA ARG A 64 11.89 -9.75 -9.49
C ARG A 64 11.92 -11.23 -9.12
N PRO A 65 13.06 -11.83 -8.74
CA PRO A 65 13.09 -13.25 -8.39
C PRO A 65 12.41 -13.58 -7.06
N ALA A 66 12.20 -12.59 -6.18
CA ALA A 66 11.68 -12.82 -4.83
C ALA A 66 10.17 -12.50 -4.68
N VAL A 67 9.54 -11.78 -5.62
CA VAL A 67 8.09 -11.49 -5.57
C VAL A 67 7.22 -12.74 -5.48
N PRO A 68 7.46 -13.83 -6.25
CA PRO A 68 6.60 -15.01 -6.15
C PRO A 68 6.54 -15.60 -4.74
N GLY A 69 7.67 -15.60 -4.02
CA GLY A 69 7.71 -16.08 -2.62
C GLY A 69 6.98 -15.16 -1.65
N LEU A 70 6.99 -13.84 -1.90
CA LEU A 70 6.27 -12.87 -1.09
C LEU A 70 4.75 -12.99 -1.22
N LEU A 71 4.25 -13.31 -2.41
CA LEU A 71 2.81 -13.44 -2.69
C LEU A 71 2.25 -14.83 -2.39
N ALA A 72 3.11 -15.81 -2.10
CA ALA A 72 2.72 -17.17 -1.75
C ALA A 72 2.55 -17.40 -0.23
N ALA A 73 2.90 -16.39 0.58
CA ALA A 73 2.77 -16.38 2.04
C ALA A 73 1.41 -15.86 2.50
#